data_AF-A0A352R466-F1
#
_entry.id   AF-A0A352R466-F1
#
_cell.length_a   1.000
_cell.length_b   1.000
_cell.length_c   1.000
_cell.angle_alpha   90.00
_cell.angle_beta   90.00
_cell.angle_gamma   90.00
#
_symmetry.space_group_name_H-M   'P 1'
#
loop_
_entity.id
_entity.type
_entity.pdbx_description
1 polymer ?
#
loop_
_entity_poly.entity_id
_entity_poly.type
_entity_poly.pdbx_seq_one_letter_code
_entity_poly.pdbx_strand_id
1 'polypeptide(L)'
;MTQTKRRSVKRQTGFTLIEIMIVIVIIGILATLVVPRLIDRPDQARVIKAKQDISTLQAALQLYKLDNYNYPSQQQGLQALVTKPTQG
;
A
#
# COMPACT_ATOMS: atom_id res chain seq x y z
N MET A 1 -64.40 34.25 -5.16
CA MET A 1 -63.17 34.04 -4.35
C MET A 1 -62.18 33.24 -5.17
N THR A 2 -61.21 33.89 -5.82
CA THR A 2 -60.14 33.22 -6.58
C THR A 2 -58.81 33.85 -6.19
N GLN A 3 -58.09 33.17 -5.30
CA GLN A 3 -56.74 33.54 -4.86
C GLN A 3 -55.72 33.04 -5.88
N THR A 4 -55.07 33.96 -6.59
CA THR A 4 -53.99 33.64 -7.53
C THR A 4 -52.68 33.47 -6.76
N LYS A 5 -52.29 32.21 -6.50
CA LYS A 5 -51.05 31.86 -5.82
C LYS A 5 -49.85 32.18 -6.70
N ARG A 6 -49.10 33.25 -6.40
CA ARG A 6 -47.85 33.60 -7.11
C ARG A 6 -46.80 32.50 -6.87
N ARG A 7 -46.38 31.80 -7.93
CA ARG A 7 -45.25 30.87 -7.88
C ARG A 7 -43.95 31.67 -7.75
N SER A 8 -43.22 31.44 -6.66
CA SER A 8 -41.85 31.93 -6.49
C SER A 8 -40.93 31.15 -7.42
N VAL A 9 -40.33 31.83 -8.39
CA VAL A 9 -39.27 31.27 -9.25
C VAL A 9 -37.99 31.25 -8.40
N LYS A 10 -37.54 30.04 -8.01
CA LYS A 10 -36.23 29.87 -7.38
C LYS A 10 -35.17 30.32 -8.39
N ARG A 11 -34.41 31.38 -8.07
CA ARG A 11 -33.26 31.79 -8.87
C ARG A 11 -32.20 30.70 -8.78
N GLN A 12 -31.81 30.12 -9.92
CA GLN A 12 -30.61 29.30 -10.00
C GLN A 12 -29.40 30.20 -9.79
N THR A 13 -28.71 30.02 -8.68
CA THR A 13 -27.41 30.65 -8.41
C THR A 13 -26.34 29.80 -9.10
N GLY A 14 -25.74 30.34 -10.17
CA GLY A 14 -24.59 29.74 -10.85
C GLY A 14 -23.27 30.14 -10.19
N PHE A 15 -22.21 29.40 -10.51
CA PHE A 15 -20.85 29.65 -10.02
C PHE A 15 -20.28 30.96 -10.58
N THR A 16 -19.43 31.62 -9.78
CA THR A 16 -18.70 32.82 -10.22
C THR A 16 -17.33 32.48 -10.78
N LEU A 17 -16.77 33.35 -11.63
CA LEU A 17 -15.40 33.19 -12.15
C LEU A 17 -14.36 33.17 -11.02
N ILE A 18 -14.57 34.00 -9.98
CA ILE A 18 -13.69 34.08 -8.80
C ILE A 18 -13.62 32.73 -8.08
N GLU A 19 -14.74 32.03 -7.97
CA GLU A 19 -14.83 30.74 -7.30
C GLU A 19 -14.01 29.68 -8.03
N ILE A 20 -14.06 29.66 -9.37
CA ILE A 20 -13.22 28.78 -10.19
C ILE A 20 -11.74 29.16 -10.08
N MET A 21 -11.41 30.45 -10.04
CA MET A 21 -10.02 30.90 -9.85
C MET A 21 -9.42 30.40 -8.53
N ILE A 22 -10.17 30.52 -7.43
CA ILE A 22 -9.74 30.05 -6.11
C ILE A 22 -9.53 28.53 -6.13
N VAL A 23 -10.44 27.77 -6.75
CA VAL A 23 -10.32 26.31 -6.87
C VAL A 23 -9.04 25.90 -7.62
N ILE A 24 -8.74 26.55 -8.75
CA ILE A 24 -7.53 26.26 -9.54
C ILE A 24 -6.26 26.58 -8.74
N VAL A 25 -6.26 27.69 -7.98
CA VAL A 25 -5.13 28.05 -7.10
C VAL A 25 -4.92 27.00 -6.01
N ILE A 26 -5.99 26.55 -5.35
CA ILE A 26 -5.91 25.49 -4.32
C ILE A 26 -5.38 24.19 -4.93
N ILE A 27 -5.90 23.78 -6.10
CA ILE A 27 -5.43 22.58 -6.81
C ILE A 27 -3.95 22.71 -7.19
N GLY A 28 -3.50 23.88 -7.67
CA GLY A 28 -2.10 24.14 -7.99
C GLY A 28 -1.17 24.01 -6.79
N ILE A 29 -1.57 24.55 -5.63
CA ILE A 29 -0.81 24.42 -4.38
C ILE A 29 -0.74 22.95 -3.94
N LEU A 30 -1.88 22.25 -3.91
CA LEU A 30 -1.94 20.85 -3.49
C LEU A 30 -1.17 19.92 -4.43
N ALA A 31 -1.19 20.18 -5.74
CA ALA A 31 -0.47 19.38 -6.73
C ALA A 31 1.04 19.32 -6.44
N THR A 32 1.64 20.42 -5.97
CA THR A 32 3.07 20.43 -5.63
C THR A 32 3.41 19.61 -4.38
N LEU A 33 2.49 19.49 -3.43
CA LEU A 33 2.70 18.80 -2.16
C LEU A 33 2.48 17.28 -2.23
N VAL A 34 1.69 16.81 -3.20
CA VAL A 34 1.31 15.39 -3.33
C VAL A 34 2.33 14.59 -4.13
N VAL A 35 3.09 15.22 -5.03
CA VAL A 35 4.08 14.57 -5.91
C VAL A 35 5.29 13.91 -5.20
N PRO A 36 5.90 14.47 -4.13
CA PRO A 36 7.23 14.05 -3.71
C PRO A 36 7.29 12.73 -2.92
N ARG A 37 6.24 11.89 -2.91
CA ARG A 37 6.17 10.69 -2.06
C ARG A 37 6.43 9.36 -2.76
N LEU A 38 6.79 9.35 -4.04
CA LEU A 38 6.93 8.10 -4.82
C LEU A 38 8.37 7.72 -5.17
N ILE A 39 9.37 8.38 -4.60
CA ILE A 39 10.77 7.95 -4.74
C ILE A 39 11.16 7.23 -3.45
N ASP A 40 10.50 6.10 -3.23
CA ASP A 40 11.00 5.07 -2.32
C ASP A 40 12.37 4.67 -2.83
N ARG A 41 13.41 4.70 -1.99
CA ARG A 41 14.74 4.19 -2.35
C ARG A 41 14.64 2.67 -2.51
N PRO A 42 14.43 2.15 -3.74
CA PRO A 42 14.03 0.76 -3.91
C PRO A 42 15.18 -0.16 -3.50
N ASP A 43 16.42 0.30 -3.63
CA ASP A 43 17.61 -0.45 -3.23
C ASP A 43 17.72 -0.63 -1.71
N GLN A 44 17.45 0.42 -0.93
CA GLN A 44 17.46 0.32 0.53
C GLN A 44 16.32 -0.59 1.02
N ALA A 45 15.13 -0.46 0.42
CA ALA A 45 14.00 -1.34 0.71
C ALA A 45 14.30 -2.80 0.38
N ARG A 46 14.94 -3.08 -0.77
CA ARG A 46 15.37 -4.42 -1.18
C ARG A 46 16.37 -5.02 -0.19
N VAL A 47 17.35 -4.24 0.28
CA VAL A 47 18.33 -4.69 1.28
C VAL A 47 17.66 -5.01 2.62
N ILE A 48 16.74 -4.16 3.09
CA ILE A 48 16.00 -4.39 4.32
C ILE A 48 15.15 -5.66 4.21
N LYS A 49 14.43 -5.81 3.09
CA LYS A 49 13.61 -7.00 2.82
C LYS A 49 14.46 -8.27 2.80
N ALA A 50 15.60 -8.27 2.09
CA ALA A 50 16.49 -9.42 2.05
C ALA A 50 17.01 -9.81 3.45
N LYS A 51 17.35 -8.83 4.29
CA LYS A 51 17.76 -9.10 5.69
C LYS A 51 16.62 -9.76 6.49
N GLN A 52 15.39 -9.28 6.32
CA GLN A 52 14.22 -9.85 6.99
C GLN A 52 13.89 -11.26 6.50
N ASP A 53 13.98 -11.50 5.20
CA ASP A 53 13.79 -12.83 4.60
C ASP A 53 14.85 -13.81 5.13
N ILE A 54 16.12 -13.41 5.21
CA ILE A 54 17.20 -14.23 5.80
C ILE A 54 16.90 -14.56 7.27
N SER A 55 16.50 -13.57 8.08
CA SER A 55 16.17 -13.80 9.48
C SER A 55 15.00 -14.78 9.65
N THR A 56 14.00 -14.69 8.77
CA THR A 56 12.84 -15.60 8.75
C THR A 56 13.26 -17.02 8.38
N LEU A 57 14.11 -17.16 7.35
CA LEU A 57 14.66 -18.45 6.93
C LEU A 57 15.52 -19.09 8.03
N GLN A 58 16.33 -18.29 8.73
CA GLN A 58 17.14 -18.77 9.86
C GLN A 58 16.27 -19.33 10.98
N ALA A 59 15.19 -18.63 11.35
CA ALA A 59 14.25 -19.11 12.36
C ALA A 59 13.58 -20.44 11.94
N ALA A 60 13.16 -20.55 10.68
CA ALA A 60 12.57 -21.77 10.14
C ALA A 60 13.57 -22.95 10.15
N LEU A 61 14.84 -22.70 9.78
CA LEU A 61 15.90 -23.71 9.85
C LEU A 61 16.19 -24.17 11.28
N GLN A 62 16.18 -23.24 12.24
CA GLN A 62 16.35 -23.57 13.66
C GLN A 62 15.20 -24.45 14.17
N LEU A 63 13.96 -24.15 13.78
CA LEU A 63 12.80 -24.96 14.13
C LEU A 63 12.88 -26.35 13.49
N TYR A 64 13.22 -26.44 12.20
CA TYR A 64 13.42 -27.72 11.54
C TYR A 64 14.48 -28.57 12.26
N LYS A 65 15.60 -27.96 12.66
CA LYS A 65 16.65 -28.65 13.41
C LYS A 65 16.17 -29.10 14.80
N LEU A 66 15.31 -28.32 15.46
CA LEU A 66 14.73 -28.70 16.74
C LEU A 66 13.89 -29.98 16.61
N ASP A 67 13.12 -30.09 15.53
CA ASP A 67 12.21 -31.22 15.29
C ASP A 67 12.94 -32.46 14.72
N ASN A 68 13.95 -32.26 13.88
CA ASN A 68 14.62 -33.33 13.12
C ASN A 68 16.06 -33.60 13.58
N TYR A 69 16.51 -32.92 14.65
CA TYR A 69 17.87 -32.93 15.21
C TYR A 69 19.00 -32.47 14.27
N ASN A 70 18.72 -32.31 12.98
CA ASN A 70 19.67 -31.91 11.94
C ASN A 70 19.05 -30.85 11.02
N TYR A 71 19.90 -30.09 10.32
CA TYR A 71 19.44 -29.18 9.26
C TYR A 71 19.06 -29.96 7.99
N PRO A 72 18.25 -29.37 7.08
CA PRO A 72 17.97 -29.98 5.78
C PRO A 72 19.26 -30.26 5.00
N SER A 73 19.31 -31.39 4.31
CA SER A 73 20.43 -31.69 3.40
C SER A 73 20.40 -30.78 2.17
N GLN A 74 21.51 -30.69 1.43
CA GLN A 74 21.55 -29.93 0.18
C GLN A 74 20.55 -30.44 -0.86
N GLN A 75 20.25 -31.74 -0.86
CA GLN A 75 19.28 -32.36 -1.77
C GLN A 75 17.84 -32.02 -1.38
N GLN A 76 17.56 -31.92 -0.08
CA GLN A 76 16.25 -31.54 0.46
C GLN A 76 15.97 -30.03 0.29
N GLY A 77 17.03 -29.20 0.38
CA GLY A 77 16.96 -27.76 0.19
C GLY A 77 16.03 -27.06 1.18
N LEU A 78 15.57 -25.85 0.81
CA LEU A 78 14.62 -25.08 1.61
C LEU A 78 13.19 -25.64 1.51
N GLN A 79 12.92 -26.55 0.58
CA GLN A 79 11.61 -27.20 0.42
C GLN A 79 11.24 -28.03 1.67
N ALA A 80 12.24 -28.53 2.40
CA ALA A 80 12.04 -29.21 3.68
C ALA A 80 11.41 -28.32 4.78
N LEU A 81 11.44 -27.00 4.62
CA LEU A 81 10.79 -26.06 5.53
C LEU A 81 9.27 -25.91 5.28
N VAL A 82 8.80 -26.37 4.12
CA VAL A 82 7.38 -26.23 3.70
C VAL A 82 6.67 -27.58 3.72
N THR A 83 7.37 -28.64 3.29
CA THR A 83 6.84 -30.00 3.25
C THR A 83 7.70 -30.93 4.08
N LYS A 84 7.08 -31.79 4.88
CA LYS A 84 7.80 -32.84 5.62
C LYS A 84 8.63 -33.67 4.63
N PRO A 85 9.92 -33.92 4.90
CA PRO A 85 10.77 -34.68 3.99
C PRO A 85 10.19 -36.08 3.79
N THR A 86 10.08 -36.53 2.54
CA THR A 86 9.46 -37.83 2.22
C THR A 86 10.40 -39.03 2.39
N GLN A 87 11.71 -38.85 2.57
CA GLN A 87 12.67 -39.92 2.89
C GLN A 87 13.95 -39.32 3.53
N GLY A 88 14.55 -40.08 4.45
CA GLY A 88 15.92 -39.89 4.93
C GLY A 88 16.93 -40.66 4.08
#